data_AF-A0A084WQN5-F1
#
_entry.id   AF-A0A084WQN5-F1
#
_cell.length_a   1.000
_cell.length_b   1.000
_cell.length_c   1.000
_cell.angle_alpha   90.00
_cell.angle_beta   90.00
_cell.angle_gamma   90.00
#
_symmetry.space_group_name_H-M   'P 1'
#
loop_
_entity.id
_entity.type
_entity.pdbx_description
1 polymer ?
#
loop_
_entity_poly.entity_id
_entity_poly.type
_entity_poly.pdbx_seq_one_letter_code
_entity_poly.pdbx_strand_id
1 'polypeptide(L)'
;MVSKPSANVSKGAKGKQIGFGTVRLSNDHICYFLYQILRGLKYIHSANVLHRDLKPSNLLLNTTCDLKGYTKSIDIWSVGCILAEMLSNRPIFPGKHYLDQLNHILGVLGSPSQEDLECIINEKARSYLQSLPFKPKVPWSRLFPNADVNALDLLGKMLTFNPHNRISVEDALAHPYLEQYYDPADEPVAEEPFRIAMELDDLPKETLKRLIFDETLRFNHNDNNLPDAM
;
A
#
# COMPACT_ATOMS: atom_id res chain seq x y z
N MET A 1 32.32 -29.41 -58.58
CA MET A 1 32.63 -29.78 -57.18
C MET A 1 33.38 -28.59 -56.58
N VAL A 2 33.07 -27.94 -55.47
CA VAL A 2 32.18 -28.16 -54.32
C VAL A 2 32.22 -26.80 -53.56
N SER A 3 31.05 -26.33 -53.07
CA SER A 3 30.85 -25.49 -51.86
C SER A 3 31.26 -24.00 -51.76
N LYS A 4 30.27 -23.17 -51.38
CA LYS A 4 30.41 -21.91 -50.61
C LYS A 4 31.02 -22.17 -49.21
N PRO A 5 31.49 -21.13 -48.50
CA PRO A 5 30.71 -20.69 -47.33
C PRO A 5 30.63 -19.17 -47.08
N SER A 6 29.58 -18.84 -46.34
CA SER A 6 29.13 -17.57 -45.74
C SER A 6 30.17 -16.77 -44.96
N ALA A 7 30.01 -15.45 -44.95
CA ALA A 7 30.28 -14.63 -43.77
C ALA A 7 29.23 -13.51 -43.63
N ASN A 8 28.47 -13.62 -42.54
CA ASN A 8 27.57 -12.60 -41.97
C ASN A 8 28.38 -11.40 -41.50
N VAL A 9 27.94 -10.18 -41.79
CA VAL A 9 28.09 -9.06 -40.85
C VAL A 9 26.76 -8.30 -40.81
N SER A 10 26.13 -8.44 -39.65
CA SER A 10 24.88 -7.85 -39.22
C SER A 10 24.97 -6.32 -39.17
N LYS A 11 23.97 -5.66 -39.78
CA LYS A 11 23.70 -4.24 -39.59
C LYS A 11 23.25 -4.01 -38.14
N GLY A 12 24.13 -3.43 -37.33
CA GLY A 12 23.78 -2.91 -36.01
C GLY A 12 22.92 -1.65 -36.16
N ALA A 13 21.60 -1.80 -36.10
CA ALA A 13 20.68 -0.70 -35.89
C ALA A 13 20.89 -0.15 -34.47
N LYS A 14 21.43 1.07 -34.36
CA LYS A 14 21.46 1.82 -33.11
C LYS A 14 20.04 2.22 -32.74
N GLY A 15 19.36 1.36 -31.99
CA GLY A 15 18.17 1.72 -31.22
C GLY A 15 18.59 2.70 -30.14
N LYS A 16 18.23 3.96 -30.29
CA LYS A 16 18.38 5.01 -29.28
C LYS A 16 17.36 4.71 -28.18
N GLN A 17 17.78 3.96 -27.17
CA GLN A 17 16.97 3.69 -25.98
C GLN A 17 16.95 4.99 -25.17
N ILE A 18 15.84 5.73 -25.24
CA ILE A 18 15.58 6.86 -24.36
C ILE A 18 15.26 6.27 -22.99
N GLY A 19 16.30 6.03 -22.19
CA GLY A 19 16.16 5.65 -20.79
C GLY A 19 15.78 6.89 -20.00
N PHE A 20 14.54 6.96 -19.51
CA PHE A 20 14.29 7.72 -18.28
C PHE A 20 15.20 7.11 -17.21
N GLY A 21 16.18 7.88 -16.75
CA GLY A 21 17.17 7.41 -15.77
C GLY A 21 16.44 6.90 -14.53
N THR A 22 16.51 5.60 -14.26
CA THR A 22 16.01 5.02 -13.01
C THR A 22 16.92 5.47 -11.88
N VAL A 23 16.62 6.63 -11.29
CA VAL A 23 17.25 7.10 -10.06
C VAL A 23 17.01 6.02 -9.01
N ARG A 24 18.09 5.38 -8.53
CA ARG A 24 17.99 4.51 -7.37
C ARG A 24 17.82 5.39 -6.14
N LEU A 25 16.75 5.16 -5.39
CA LEU A 25 16.54 5.82 -4.11
C LEU A 25 17.60 5.33 -3.12
N SER A 26 18.18 6.24 -2.36
CA SER A 26 19.04 5.90 -1.22
C SER A 26 18.14 5.53 -0.04
N ASN A 27 18.71 4.87 0.98
CA ASN A 27 17.96 4.54 2.20
C ASN A 27 17.33 5.80 2.84
N ASP A 28 18.05 6.92 2.84
CA ASP A 28 17.54 8.18 3.41
C ASP A 28 16.33 8.73 2.65
N HIS A 29 16.35 8.63 1.31
CA HIS A 29 15.19 8.99 0.49
C HIS A 29 13.99 8.08 0.78
N ILE A 30 14.20 6.77 0.89
CA ILE A 30 13.14 5.79 1.18
C ILE A 30 12.54 6.07 2.57
N CYS A 31 13.39 6.29 3.57
CA CYS A 31 12.98 6.61 4.94
C CYS A 31 12.15 7.91 4.97
N TYR A 32 12.61 8.97 4.30
CA TYR A 32 11.91 10.26 4.26
C TYR A 32 10.56 10.19 3.52
N PHE A 33 10.47 9.44 2.41
CA PHE A 33 9.19 9.24 1.72
C PHE A 33 8.23 8.39 2.56
N LEU A 34 8.73 7.33 3.21
CA LEU A 34 7.92 6.50 4.09
C LEU A 34 7.35 7.30 5.26
N TYR A 35 8.19 8.14 5.90
CA TYR A 35 7.76 9.02 6.98
C TYR A 35 6.62 9.95 6.54
N GLN A 36 6.76 10.63 5.40
CA GLN A 36 5.70 11.53 4.90
C GLN A 36 4.38 10.79 4.61
N ILE A 37 4.47 9.59 4.02
CA ILE A 37 3.28 8.75 3.75
C ILE A 37 2.58 8.39 5.06
N LEU A 38 3.33 7.93 6.07
CA LEU A 38 2.77 7.54 7.36
C LEU A 38 2.25 8.74 8.15
N ARG A 39 2.91 9.90 8.09
CA ARG A 39 2.44 11.15 8.72
C ARG A 39 1.09 11.58 8.14
N GLY A 40 0.95 11.58 6.82
CA GLY A 40 -0.33 11.85 6.17
C GLY A 40 -1.40 10.81 6.53
N LEU A 41 -1.00 9.53 6.58
CA LEU A 41 -1.91 8.45 6.93
C LEU A 41 -2.39 8.54 8.39
N LYS A 42 -1.53 8.94 9.33
CA LYS A 42 -1.90 9.20 10.74
C LYS A 42 -3.02 10.23 10.82
N TYR A 43 -2.89 11.33 10.10
CA TYR A 43 -3.93 12.36 10.03
C TYR A 43 -5.26 11.79 9.50
N ILE A 44 -5.23 11.09 8.36
CA ILE A 44 -6.41 10.45 7.75
C ILE A 44 -7.08 9.46 8.71
N HIS A 45 -6.27 8.61 9.36
CA HIS A 45 -6.74 7.60 10.30
C HIS A 45 -7.28 8.21 11.58
N SER A 46 -6.73 9.34 12.05
CA SER A 46 -7.27 10.08 13.20
C SER A 46 -8.65 10.68 12.90
N ALA A 47 -8.92 11.03 11.64
CA ALA A 47 -10.24 11.42 11.17
C ALA A 47 -11.22 10.24 10.99
N ASN A 48 -10.83 9.00 11.35
CA ASN A 48 -11.59 7.77 11.07
C ASN A 48 -11.91 7.57 9.58
N VAL A 49 -11.09 8.15 8.70
CA VAL A 49 -11.14 7.95 7.25
C VAL A 49 -10.15 6.84 6.90
N LEU A 50 -10.49 6.04 5.89
CA LEU A 50 -9.61 5.05 5.29
C LEU A 50 -9.25 5.55 3.90
N HIS A 51 -7.98 5.50 3.51
CA HIS A 51 -7.60 5.95 2.17
C HIS A 51 -8.13 4.98 1.11
N ARG A 52 -8.08 3.66 1.36
CA ARG A 52 -8.68 2.59 0.51
C ARG A 52 -8.10 2.44 -0.90
N ASP A 53 -7.35 3.42 -1.40
CA ASP A 53 -6.72 3.36 -2.73
C ASP A 53 -5.20 3.63 -2.73
N LEU A 54 -4.50 3.26 -1.65
CA LEU A 54 -3.05 3.10 -1.69
C LEU A 54 -2.77 1.78 -2.43
N LYS A 55 -2.60 1.79 -3.77
CA LYS A 55 -2.53 0.56 -4.60
C LYS A 55 -1.15 -0.14 -4.53
N PRO A 56 -1.01 -1.46 -4.87
CA PRO A 56 -1.36 -1.97 -6.22
C PRO A 56 -2.67 -2.75 -6.40
N SER A 57 -3.13 -3.61 -5.47
CA SER A 57 -4.29 -4.46 -5.79
C SER A 57 -5.04 -4.99 -4.56
N ASN A 58 -6.28 -4.49 -4.44
CA ASN A 58 -7.31 -4.63 -3.40
C ASN A 58 -7.74 -6.08 -3.05
N LEU A 59 -6.81 -6.98 -2.69
CA LEU A 59 -7.14 -8.40 -2.49
C LEU A 59 -7.56 -8.81 -1.09
N LEU A 60 -7.02 -8.18 -0.05
CA LEU A 60 -7.46 -8.47 1.33
C LEU A 60 -8.93 -8.07 1.55
N LEU A 61 -9.49 -7.22 0.68
CA LEU A 61 -10.87 -6.75 0.74
C LEU A 61 -11.90 -7.81 0.33
N ASN A 62 -11.55 -8.73 -0.58
CA ASN A 62 -12.53 -9.65 -1.17
C ASN A 62 -12.70 -10.96 -0.37
N THR A 63 -11.77 -11.27 0.53
CA THR A 63 -11.87 -12.43 1.43
C THR A 63 -12.66 -12.13 2.70
N THR A 64 -12.89 -10.86 3.02
CA THR A 64 -13.54 -10.43 4.26
C THR A 64 -14.95 -9.87 4.05
N CYS A 65 -15.50 -9.85 2.83
CA CYS A 65 -16.83 -9.36 2.36
C CYS A 65 -17.87 -8.89 3.40
N ASP A 66 -17.48 -7.97 4.28
CA ASP A 66 -18.30 -7.28 5.26
C ASP A 66 -17.71 -5.88 5.45
N LEU A 67 -18.57 -4.86 5.42
CA LEU A 67 -18.25 -3.47 5.77
C LEU A 67 -17.61 -3.32 7.17
N LYS A 68 -17.63 -4.38 7.99
CA LYS A 68 -17.04 -4.46 9.33
C LYS A 68 -15.55 -4.87 9.35
N GLY A 69 -15.01 -5.42 8.26
CA GLY A 69 -13.60 -5.82 8.16
C GLY A 69 -12.66 -4.71 7.66
N TYR A 70 -13.21 -3.54 7.32
CA TYR A 70 -12.43 -2.41 6.81
C TYR A 70 -11.78 -1.64 7.96
N THR A 71 -10.51 -1.89 8.20
CA THR A 71 -9.75 -1.22 9.26
C THR A 71 -8.57 -0.44 8.69
N LYS A 72 -8.02 0.46 9.51
CA LYS A 72 -6.78 1.21 9.28
C LYS A 72 -5.62 0.32 8.80
N SER A 73 -5.62 -0.96 9.19
CA SER A 73 -4.55 -1.89 8.84
C SER A 73 -4.50 -2.23 7.34
N ILE A 74 -5.59 -2.05 6.59
CA ILE A 74 -5.58 -2.22 5.12
C ILE A 74 -4.60 -1.23 4.49
N ASP A 75 -4.65 0.04 4.90
CA ASP A 75 -3.75 1.07 4.36
C ASP A 75 -2.29 0.76 4.74
N ILE A 76 -2.05 0.21 5.95
CA ILE A 76 -0.70 -0.23 6.38
C ILE A 76 -0.13 -1.34 5.49
N TRP A 77 -0.95 -2.29 5.05
CA TRP A 77 -0.51 -3.33 4.10
C TRP A 77 -0.04 -2.72 2.78
N SER A 78 -0.80 -1.75 2.27
CA SER A 78 -0.44 -1.02 1.07
C SER A 78 0.85 -0.22 1.23
N VAL A 79 1.04 0.45 2.36
CA VAL A 79 2.30 1.13 2.69
C VAL A 79 3.47 0.14 2.73
N GLY A 80 3.27 -1.06 3.29
CA GLY A 80 4.27 -2.14 3.24
C GLY A 80 4.63 -2.54 1.80
N CYS A 81 3.65 -2.61 0.90
CA CYS A 81 3.90 -2.90 -0.52
C CYS A 81 4.69 -1.76 -1.20
N ILE A 82 4.35 -0.50 -0.91
CA ILE A 82 5.08 0.69 -1.41
C ILE A 82 6.52 0.67 -0.89
N LEU A 83 6.74 0.37 0.39
CA LEU A 83 8.09 0.26 0.97
C LEU A 83 8.91 -0.83 0.26
N ALA A 84 8.34 -2.02 0.07
CA ALA A 84 9.00 -3.10 -0.67
C ALA A 84 9.33 -2.72 -2.13
N GLU A 85 8.45 -1.97 -2.78
CA GLU A 85 8.66 -1.47 -4.13
C GLU A 85 9.76 -0.41 -4.16
N MET A 86 9.83 0.52 -3.20
CA MET A 86 10.92 1.48 -3.07
C MET A 86 12.28 0.80 -2.82
N LEU A 87 12.30 -0.30 -2.07
CA LEU A 87 13.53 -1.06 -1.78
C LEU A 87 14.08 -1.83 -3.00
N SER A 88 13.22 -2.21 -3.95
CA SER A 88 13.60 -3.11 -5.07
C SER A 88 13.32 -2.57 -6.47
N ASN A 89 12.66 -1.42 -6.58
CA ASN A 89 12.08 -0.84 -7.80
C ASN A 89 11.19 -1.83 -8.57
N ARG A 90 10.57 -2.78 -7.87
CA ARG A 90 9.69 -3.80 -8.44
C ARG A 90 8.53 -4.08 -7.50
N PRO A 91 7.32 -4.30 -8.02
CA PRO A 91 6.19 -4.70 -7.20
C PRO A 91 6.49 -6.04 -6.51
N ILE A 92 6.30 -6.10 -5.19
CA ILE A 92 6.55 -7.31 -4.39
C ILE A 92 5.53 -8.43 -4.69
N PHE A 93 4.28 -8.05 -5.00
CA PHE A 93 3.20 -8.99 -5.31
C PHE A 93 2.54 -8.65 -6.66
N PRO A 94 3.15 -9.03 -7.80
CA PRO A 94 2.67 -8.69 -9.14
C PRO A 94 1.59 -9.67 -9.66
N GLY A 95 0.50 -9.86 -8.91
CA GLY A 95 -0.56 -10.78 -9.29
C GLY A 95 -1.43 -10.25 -10.44
N LYS A 96 -1.75 -11.12 -11.40
CA LYS A 96 -2.57 -10.77 -12.58
C LYS A 96 -4.06 -10.96 -12.35
N HIS A 97 -4.42 -11.82 -11.40
CA HIS A 97 -5.79 -12.13 -11.03
C HIS A 97 -5.83 -12.61 -9.58
N TYR A 98 -7.04 -12.77 -9.03
CA TYR A 98 -7.26 -13.02 -7.60
C TYR A 98 -6.38 -14.14 -7.02
N LEU A 99 -6.43 -15.33 -7.62
CA LEU A 99 -5.66 -16.50 -7.14
C LEU A 99 -4.14 -16.33 -7.32
N ASP A 100 -3.71 -15.65 -8.38
CA ASP A 100 -2.28 -15.44 -8.68
C ASP A 100 -1.64 -14.50 -7.66
N GLN A 101 -2.34 -13.41 -7.32
CA GLN A 101 -1.90 -12.52 -6.25
C GLN A 101 -1.79 -13.27 -4.91
N LEU A 102 -2.80 -14.06 -4.55
CA LEU A 102 -2.76 -14.84 -3.30
C LEU A 102 -1.54 -15.77 -3.28
N ASN A 103 -1.23 -16.42 -4.41
CA ASN A 103 -0.04 -17.25 -4.54
C ASN A 103 1.27 -16.46 -4.39
N HIS A 104 1.34 -15.22 -4.90
CA HIS A 104 2.49 -14.33 -4.69
C HIS A 104 2.67 -13.96 -3.22
N ILE A 105 1.58 -13.60 -2.53
CA ILE A 105 1.61 -13.27 -1.10
C ILE A 105 2.10 -14.46 -0.28
N LEU A 106 1.49 -15.63 -0.46
CA LEU A 106 1.88 -16.87 0.22
C LEU A 106 3.29 -17.35 -0.16
N GLY A 107 3.76 -17.01 -1.37
CA GLY A 107 5.12 -17.30 -1.81
C GLY A 107 6.19 -16.55 -1.01
N VAL A 108 5.84 -15.42 -0.40
CA VAL A 108 6.74 -14.62 0.44
C VAL A 108 6.46 -14.84 1.92
N LEU A 109 5.20 -14.71 2.35
CA LEU A 109 4.82 -14.80 3.75
C LEU A 109 4.75 -16.23 4.27
N GLY A 110 4.66 -17.22 3.37
CA GLY A 110 4.43 -18.61 3.72
C GLY A 110 2.94 -18.92 3.93
N SER A 111 2.66 -20.16 4.33
CA SER A 111 1.32 -20.60 4.69
C SER A 111 0.85 -19.90 5.97
N PRO A 112 -0.40 -19.38 6.00
CA PRO A 112 -0.96 -18.75 7.20
C PRO A 112 -1.06 -19.77 8.34
N SER A 113 -0.92 -19.28 9.58
CA SER A 113 -1.16 -20.08 10.78
C SER A 113 -2.65 -20.38 10.96
N GLN A 114 -2.99 -21.25 11.91
CA GLN A 114 -4.40 -21.53 12.23
C GLN A 114 -5.13 -20.28 12.74
N GLU A 115 -4.47 -19.46 13.56
CA GLU A 115 -4.99 -18.17 14.04
C GLU A 115 -5.24 -17.20 12.87
N ASP A 116 -4.30 -17.13 11.91
CA ASP A 116 -4.46 -16.32 10.69
C ASP A 116 -5.65 -16.78 9.83
N LEU A 117 -5.97 -18.08 9.82
CA LEU A 117 -7.10 -18.62 9.06
C LEU A 117 -8.46 -18.33 9.72
N GLU A 118 -8.48 -18.17 11.04
CA GLU A 118 -9.69 -17.85 11.80
C GLU A 118 -10.19 -16.44 11.51
N CYS A 119 -9.30 -15.49 11.21
CA CYS A 119 -9.70 -14.13 10.84
C CYS A 119 -10.33 -14.04 9.43
N ILE A 120 -10.29 -15.10 8.63
CA ILE A 120 -10.89 -15.15 7.29
C ILE A 120 -12.36 -15.53 7.40
N ILE A 121 -13.27 -14.60 7.12
CA ILE A 121 -14.72 -14.83 7.23
C ILE A 121 -15.22 -15.77 6.11
N ASN A 122 -14.66 -15.67 4.91
CA ASN A 122 -15.09 -16.47 3.77
C ASN A 122 -14.61 -17.93 3.88
N GLU A 123 -15.53 -18.84 4.20
CA GLU A 123 -15.26 -20.28 4.34
C GLU A 123 -14.63 -20.91 3.08
N LYS A 124 -15.05 -20.52 1.88
CA LYS A 124 -14.47 -21.06 0.62
C LYS A 124 -13.01 -20.65 0.49
N ALA A 125 -12.68 -19.41 0.84
CA ALA A 125 -11.30 -18.92 0.82
C ALA A 125 -10.44 -19.65 1.88
N ARG A 126 -11.00 -19.88 3.08
CA ARG A 126 -10.33 -20.64 4.14
C ARG A 126 -10.05 -22.09 3.72
N SER A 127 -11.04 -22.81 3.20
CA SER A 127 -10.86 -24.18 2.71
C SER A 127 -9.86 -24.26 1.55
N TYR A 128 -9.86 -23.28 0.65
CA TYR A 128 -8.88 -23.19 -0.41
C TYR A 128 -7.45 -23.06 0.16
N LEU A 129 -7.24 -22.15 1.10
CA LEU A 129 -5.93 -21.95 1.75
C LEU A 129 -5.44 -23.20 2.48
N GLN A 130 -6.35 -23.91 3.16
CA GLN A 130 -6.04 -25.18 3.84
C GLN A 130 -5.69 -26.32 2.87
N SER A 131 -6.21 -26.28 1.64
CA SER A 131 -5.91 -27.29 0.63
C SER A 131 -4.53 -27.11 -0.03
N LEU A 132 -3.89 -25.95 0.14
CA LEU A 132 -2.59 -25.66 -0.46
C LEU A 132 -1.46 -26.38 0.29
N PRO A 133 -0.39 -26.79 -0.41
CA PRO A 133 0.79 -27.35 0.24
C PRO A 133 1.45 -26.31 1.15
N PHE A 134 2.01 -26.77 2.27
CA PHE A 134 2.72 -25.91 3.21
C PHE A 134 3.91 -25.20 2.54
N LYS A 135 4.03 -23.89 2.77
CA LYS A 135 5.14 -23.05 2.31
C LYS A 135 5.80 -22.35 3.49
N PRO A 136 7.13 -22.45 3.67
CA PRO A 136 7.83 -21.68 4.69
C PRO A 136 7.91 -20.20 4.31
N LYS A 137 7.90 -19.32 5.31
CA LYS A 137 8.14 -17.88 5.13
C LYS A 137 9.53 -17.63 4.54
N VAL A 138 9.60 -16.76 3.53
CA VAL A 138 10.88 -16.31 2.97
C VAL A 138 11.42 -15.17 3.82
N PRO A 139 12.66 -15.25 4.33
CA PRO A 139 13.27 -14.15 5.08
C PRO A 139 13.39 -12.88 4.23
N TRP A 140 13.04 -11.73 4.79
CA TRP A 140 13.10 -10.44 4.08
C TRP A 140 14.51 -10.10 3.57
N SER A 141 15.54 -10.46 4.34
CA SER A 141 16.95 -10.31 3.95
C SER A 141 17.32 -11.08 2.68
N ARG A 142 16.60 -12.16 2.35
CA ARG A 142 16.80 -12.88 1.08
C ARG A 142 16.20 -12.14 -0.11
N LEU A 143 15.08 -11.44 0.10
CA LEU A 143 14.42 -10.64 -0.94
C LEU A 143 15.10 -9.29 -1.15
N PHE A 144 15.60 -8.69 -0.07
CA PHE A 144 16.21 -7.36 -0.07
C PHE A 144 17.58 -7.41 0.63
N PRO A 145 18.60 -8.03 0.01
CA PRO A 145 19.90 -8.30 0.66
C PRO A 145 20.71 -7.05 1.00
N ASN A 146 20.43 -5.92 0.34
CA ASN A 146 21.15 -4.66 0.56
C ASN A 146 20.33 -3.64 1.36
N ALA A 147 19.17 -4.04 1.88
CA ALA A 147 18.29 -3.14 2.62
C ALA A 147 18.72 -3.05 4.09
N ASP A 148 18.40 -1.91 4.70
CA ASP A 148 18.60 -1.66 6.12
C ASP A 148 17.79 -2.65 6.97
N VAL A 149 18.37 -3.14 8.07
CA VAL A 149 17.73 -4.13 8.94
C VAL A 149 16.48 -3.59 9.64
N ASN A 150 16.45 -2.32 10.02
CA ASN A 150 15.28 -1.68 10.61
C ASN A 150 14.18 -1.46 9.56
N ALA A 151 14.56 -1.21 8.30
CA ALA A 151 13.60 -1.16 7.18
C ALA A 151 12.90 -2.51 6.98
N LEU A 152 13.67 -3.61 7.04
CA LEU A 152 13.13 -4.96 6.87
C LEU A 152 12.27 -5.41 8.06
N ASP A 153 12.63 -4.99 9.27
CA ASP A 153 11.82 -5.22 10.46
C ASP A 153 10.47 -4.49 10.37
N LEU A 154 10.49 -3.19 10.02
CA LEU A 154 9.27 -2.42 9.81
C LEU A 154 8.41 -3.00 8.69
N LEU A 155 9.03 -3.35 7.56
CA LEU A 155 8.35 -4.00 6.43
C LEU A 155 7.67 -5.30 6.86
N GLY A 156 8.33 -6.10 7.70
CA GLY A 156 7.78 -7.33 8.24
C GLY A 156 6.56 -7.14 9.11
N LYS A 157 6.52 -6.06 9.90
CA LYS A 157 5.38 -5.69 10.75
C LYS A 157 4.21 -5.09 9.96
N MET A 158 4.48 -4.44 8.82
CA MET A 158 3.47 -3.94 7.89
C MET A 158 2.85 -5.07 7.04
N LEU A 159 3.68 -5.99 6.53
CA LEU A 159 3.26 -7.14 5.73
C LEU A 159 2.95 -8.38 6.59
N THR A 160 2.22 -8.18 7.68
CA THR A 160 1.65 -9.25 8.51
C THR A 160 0.32 -9.72 7.90
N PHE A 161 0.12 -11.04 7.81
CA PHE A 161 -1.08 -11.62 7.20
C PHE A 161 -2.34 -11.24 7.98
N ASN A 162 -2.41 -11.60 9.27
CA ASN A 162 -3.53 -11.22 10.12
C ASN A 162 -3.58 -9.69 10.31
N PRO A 163 -4.68 -9.03 9.92
CA PRO A 163 -4.84 -7.58 10.03
C PRO A 163 -4.85 -7.05 11.46
N HIS A 164 -5.13 -7.89 12.46
CA HIS A 164 -5.11 -7.53 13.88
C HIS A 164 -3.71 -7.50 14.47
N ASN A 165 -2.78 -8.28 13.90
CA ASN A 165 -1.38 -8.36 14.31
C ASN A 165 -0.48 -7.41 13.50
N ARG A 166 -1.07 -6.59 12.63
CA ARG A 166 -0.35 -5.62 11.80
C ARG A 166 -0.10 -4.35 12.59
N ILE A 167 1.09 -3.77 12.44
CA ILE A 167 1.48 -2.53 13.12
C ILE A 167 0.50 -1.38 12.83
N SER A 168 0.23 -0.55 13.84
CA SER A 168 -0.55 0.68 13.66
C SER A 168 0.29 1.76 12.96
N VAL A 169 -0.35 2.84 12.50
CA VAL A 169 0.38 3.97 11.90
C VAL A 169 1.22 4.69 12.95
N GLU A 170 0.71 4.79 14.18
CA GLU A 170 1.39 5.41 15.32
C GLU A 170 2.64 4.62 15.71
N ASP A 171 2.53 3.29 15.83
CA ASP A 171 3.67 2.42 16.15
C ASP A 171 4.68 2.38 15.00
N ALA A 172 4.22 2.52 13.75
CA ALA A 172 5.10 2.58 12.58
C ALA A 172 5.92 3.87 12.57
N LEU A 173 5.33 5.03 12.91
CA LEU A 173 6.03 6.31 13.03
C LEU A 173 7.06 6.29 14.16
N ALA A 174 6.74 5.64 15.28
CA ALA A 174 7.65 5.47 16.42
C ALA A 174 8.73 4.38 16.20
N HIS A 175 8.78 3.74 15.03
CA HIS A 175 9.72 2.66 14.76
C HIS A 175 11.18 3.16 14.64
N PRO A 176 12.20 2.40 15.09
CA PRO A 176 13.62 2.77 14.95
C PRO A 176 14.09 3.12 13.53
N TYR A 177 13.36 2.67 12.51
CA TYR A 177 13.67 3.01 11.12
C TYR A 177 13.38 4.48 10.77
N LEU A 178 12.44 5.10 11.48
CA LEU A 178 11.97 6.47 11.25
C LEU A 178 12.40 7.44 12.35
N GLU A 179 13.19 6.98 13.32
CA GLU A 179 13.62 7.75 14.50
C GLU A 179 14.22 9.11 14.15
N GLN A 180 14.98 9.20 13.05
CA GLN A 180 15.59 10.45 12.59
C GLN A 180 14.61 11.55 12.17
N TYR A 181 13.35 11.20 11.86
CA TYR A 181 12.29 12.13 11.44
C TYR A 181 11.11 12.15 12.42
N TYR A 182 11.09 11.26 13.40
CA TYR A 182 9.98 11.13 14.34
C TYR A 182 9.93 12.34 15.27
N ASP A 183 8.89 13.16 15.11
CA ASP A 183 8.57 14.27 16.00
C ASP A 183 7.08 14.24 16.33
N PRO A 184 6.70 13.74 17.52
CA PRO A 184 5.30 13.71 17.95
C PRO A 184 4.62 15.08 17.96
N ALA A 185 5.37 16.18 18.13
CA ALA A 185 4.82 17.53 18.18
C ALA A 185 4.50 18.10 16.79
N ASP A 186 5.16 17.59 15.73
CA ASP A 186 4.90 17.93 14.33
C ASP A 186 4.09 16.83 13.60
N GLU A 187 3.33 16.03 14.33
CA GLU A 187 2.44 15.01 13.76
C GLU A 187 0.97 15.34 14.06
N PRO A 188 0.35 16.24 13.28
CA PRO A 188 -1.01 16.70 13.53
C PRO A 188 -2.01 15.55 13.39
N VAL A 189 -3.06 15.62 14.21
CA VAL A 189 -4.25 14.77 14.11
C VAL A 189 -5.45 15.63 13.75
N ALA A 190 -6.47 15.04 13.13
CA ALA A 190 -7.72 15.73 12.86
C ALA A 190 -8.43 16.09 14.17
N GLU A 191 -8.95 17.31 14.25
CA GLU A 191 -9.64 17.82 15.46
C GLU A 191 -10.90 17.01 15.78
N GLU A 192 -11.63 16.58 14.74
CA GLU A 192 -12.85 15.80 14.84
C GLU A 192 -12.81 14.64 13.83
N PRO A 193 -13.35 13.45 14.17
CA PRO A 193 -13.57 12.40 13.21
C PRO A 193 -14.44 12.88 12.05
N PHE A 194 -14.05 12.59 10.82
CA PHE A 194 -14.85 12.87 9.65
C PHE A 194 -16.15 12.06 9.72
N ARG A 195 -17.27 12.77 9.81
CA ARG A 195 -18.60 12.14 9.80
C ARG A 195 -19.23 12.35 8.44
N ILE A 196 -19.42 11.25 7.71
CA ILE A 196 -20.38 11.22 6.62
C ILE A 196 -21.76 11.26 7.28
N ALA A 197 -22.40 12.43 7.30
CA ALA A 197 -23.66 12.65 8.01
C ALA A 197 -24.87 11.89 7.42
N MET A 198 -24.74 11.35 6.20
CA MET A 198 -25.80 10.62 5.50
C MET A 198 -25.22 9.42 4.77
N GLU A 199 -25.90 8.27 4.83
CA GLU A 199 -25.55 7.09 4.01
C GLU A 199 -25.67 7.47 2.52
N LEU A 200 -24.52 7.64 1.86
CA LEU A 200 -24.46 8.13 0.47
C LEU A 200 -24.72 7.01 -0.55
N ASP A 201 -24.59 5.75 -0.12
CA ASP A 201 -24.54 4.57 -1.00
C ASP A 201 -25.86 4.31 -1.73
N ASP A 202 -27.00 4.70 -1.15
CA ASP A 202 -28.34 4.49 -1.71
C ASP A 202 -28.99 5.78 -2.26
N LEU A 203 -28.25 6.87 -2.34
CA LEU A 203 -28.81 8.14 -2.80
C LEU A 203 -28.99 8.16 -4.33
N PRO A 204 -30.14 8.64 -4.83
CA PRO A 204 -30.33 8.90 -6.26
C PRO A 204 -29.25 9.85 -6.81
N LYS A 205 -28.86 9.63 -8.06
CA LYS A 205 -27.83 10.43 -8.76
C LYS A 205 -28.11 11.94 -8.70
N GLU A 206 -29.37 12.32 -8.80
CA GLU A 206 -29.86 13.70 -8.78
C GLU A 206 -29.62 14.34 -7.41
N THR A 207 -29.81 13.58 -6.33
CA THR A 207 -29.51 14.00 -4.95
C THR A 207 -28.01 14.18 -4.77
N LEU A 208 -27.19 13.23 -5.24
CA LEU A 208 -25.73 13.34 -5.21
C LEU A 208 -25.24 14.59 -5.97
N LYS A 209 -25.80 14.85 -7.15
CA LYS A 209 -25.47 16.04 -7.95
C LYS A 209 -25.77 17.34 -7.21
N ARG A 210 -26.91 17.41 -6.51
CA ARG A 210 -27.27 18.58 -5.69
C ARG A 210 -26.33 18.74 -4.50
N LEU A 211 -26.02 17.65 -3.78
CA LEU A 211 -25.09 17.69 -2.65
C LEU A 211 -23.70 18.17 -3.07
N ILE A 212 -23.18 17.70 -4.20
CA ILE A 212 -21.90 18.18 -4.76
C ILE A 212 -21.98 19.68 -5.07
N PHE A 213 -23.07 20.13 -5.72
CA PHE A 213 -23.24 21.55 -6.05
C PHE A 213 -23.30 22.44 -4.80
N ASP A 214 -24.07 22.04 -3.79
CA ASP A 214 -24.19 22.78 -2.52
C ASP A 214 -22.82 22.87 -1.80
N GLU A 215 -22.03 21.80 -1.82
CA GLU A 215 -20.68 21.78 -1.24
C GLU A 215 -19.73 22.75 -1.97
N THR A 216 -19.78 22.80 -3.30
CA THR A 216 -18.97 23.76 -4.08
C THR A 216 -19.34 25.22 -3.81
N LEU A 217 -20.61 25.50 -3.52
CA LEU A 217 -21.07 26.85 -3.15
C LEU A 217 -20.56 27.26 -1.76
N ARG A 218 -20.53 26.34 -0.80
CA ARG A 218 -19.99 26.60 0.54
C ARG A 218 -18.51 26.93 0.50
N PHE A 219 -17.74 26.21 -0.33
CA PHE A 219 -16.32 26.47 -0.51
C PHE A 219 -16.07 27.88 -1.07
N ASN A 220 -16.81 28.29 -2.10
CA ASN A 220 -16.70 29.63 -2.69
C ASN A 220 -17.14 30.77 -1.75
N HIS A 221 -17.98 30.50 -0.74
CA HIS A 221 -18.39 31.53 0.22
C HIS A 221 -17.37 31.74 1.35
N ASN A 222 -16.62 30.70 1.74
CA ASN A 222 -15.58 30.82 2.75
C ASN A 222 -14.35 31.63 2.26
N ASP A 223 -14.02 31.58 0.96
CA ASP A 223 -12.93 32.38 0.39
C ASP A 223 -13.25 33.88 0.30
N ASN A 224 -14.53 34.27 0.32
CA ASN A 224 -14.95 35.68 0.26
C ASN A 224 -15.03 36.37 1.64
N ASN A 225 -14.65 35.67 2.72
CA ASN A 225 -14.69 36.17 4.10
C ASN A 225 -13.28 36.25 4.75
N LEU A 226 -12.22 36.41 3.96
CA LEU A 226 -10.97 36.96 4.46
C LEU A 226 -11.21 38.46 4.76
N PRO A 227 -11.01 38.95 6.01
CA PRO A 227 -11.03 40.38 6.23
C PRO A 227 -9.88 41.01 5.44
N ASP A 228 -10.19 41.99 4.59
CA ASP A 228 -9.20 42.88 4.02
C ASP A 228 -8.35 43.41 5.18
N ALA A 229 -7.08 42.99 5.21
CA ALA A 229 -6.10 43.52 6.14
C ALA A 229 -5.90 45.00 5.79
N MET A 230 -6.35 45.87 6.68
CA MET A 230 -6.04 47.30 6.69
C MET A 230 -5.47 47.68 8.04
#